data_AF-A0A4Q3T807-F1
#
_entry.id   AF-A0A4Q3T807-F1
#
_cell.length_a   1.000
_cell.length_b   1.000
_cell.length_c   1.000
_cell.angle_alpha   90.00
_cell.angle_beta   90.00
_cell.angle_gamma   90.00
#
_symmetry.space_group_name_H-M   'P 1'
#
loop_
_entity.id
_entity.type
_entity.pdbx_description
1 polymer ?
#
loop_
_entity_poly.entity_id
_entity_poly.type
_entity_poly.pdbx_seq_one_letter_code
_entity_poly.pdbx_strand_id
1 'polypeptide(L)' 'VTAPIRSWIFTDDPIATPVTSPILLQVYPNAPTEMTVHGPADFGVKRIGHEGAFRKGMEPLWDQIFDWLVEPGPGTHR' A
#
# COMPACT_ATOMS: atom_id res chain seq x y z
N VAL A 1 0.47 5.25 17.30
CA VAL A 1 -0.24 5.63 16.06
C VAL A 1 -1.65 5.06 16.13
N THR A 2 -2.68 5.84 15.82
CA THR A 2 -4.10 5.43 15.85
C THR A 2 -4.86 5.71 14.55
N ALA A 3 -4.26 6.49 13.63
CA ALA A 3 -4.82 6.68 12.30
C ALA A 3 -4.76 5.36 11.49
N PRO A 4 -5.68 5.15 10.52
CA PRO A 4 -5.63 3.98 9.64
C PRO A 4 -4.32 3.89 8.86
N ILE A 5 -3.83 2.67 8.66
CA ILE A 5 -2.63 2.39 7.86
C ILE A 5 -3.02 1.37 6.77
N ARG A 6 -2.77 1.70 5.50
CA ARG A 6 -2.82 0.73 4.40
C ARG A 6 -1.41 0.52 3.85
N SER A 7 -0.93 -0.72 3.95
CA SER A 7 0.37 -1.15 3.44
C SER A 7 0.21 -1.71 2.03
N TRP A 8 0.89 -1.10 1.05
CA TRP A 8 0.86 -1.51 -0.36
C TRP A 8 2.10 -2.34 -0.67
N ILE A 9 1.92 -3.63 -0.94
CA ILE A 9 3.01 -4.59 -1.13
C ILE A 9 3.08 -5.06 -2.56
N PHE A 10 4.29 -5.15 -3.11
CA PHE A 10 4.53 -5.63 -4.47
C PHE A 10 5.12 -7.03 -4.46
N THR A 11 4.57 -7.95 -5.27
CA THR A 11 5.00 -9.35 -5.28
C THR A 11 6.45 -9.54 -5.76
N ASP A 12 7.01 -8.55 -6.47
CA ASP A 12 8.38 -8.54 -6.98
C ASP A 12 9.33 -7.60 -6.20
N ASP A 13 8.92 -7.10 -5.03
CA ASP A 13 9.79 -6.39 -4.08
C ASP A 13 10.54 -7.40 -3.18
N PRO A 14 11.89 -7.46 -3.22
CA PRO A 14 12.67 -8.36 -2.37
C PRO A 14 12.88 -7.83 -0.94
N ILE A 15 12.46 -6.61 -0.63
CA ILE A 15 12.68 -5.92 0.65
C ILE A 15 11.38 -5.86 1.46
N ALA A 16 10.35 -5.19 0.93
CA ALA A 16 9.04 -5.10 1.58
C ALA A 16 8.13 -6.21 1.05
N THR A 17 8.20 -7.38 1.69
CA THR A 17 7.57 -8.60 1.20
C THR A 17 6.18 -8.84 1.83
N PRO A 18 5.33 -9.70 1.21
CA PRO A 18 4.10 -10.15 1.83
C PRO A 18 4.28 -10.85 3.19
N VAL A 19 5.49 -11.36 3.48
CA VAL A 19 5.83 -12.00 4.76
C VAL A 19 6.19 -10.96 5.81
N THR A 20 6.97 -9.93 5.46
CA THR A 20 7.50 -8.95 6.42
C THR A 20 6.52 -7.82 6.72
N SER A 21 5.66 -7.45 5.77
CA SER A 21 4.62 -6.42 5.94
C SER A 21 3.69 -6.65 7.14
N PRO A 22 3.04 -7.82 7.32
CA PRO A 22 2.15 -8.02 8.46
C PRO A 22 2.90 -7.98 9.80
N ILE A 23 4.18 -8.38 9.84
CA ILE A 23 5.02 -8.29 11.04
C ILE A 23 5.28 -6.82 11.40
N LEU A 24 5.60 -5.99 10.41
CA LEU A 24 5.79 -4.55 10.63
C LEU A 24 4.52 -3.88 11.17
N LEU A 25 3.35 -4.26 10.64
CA LEU A 25 2.07 -3.70 11.07
C LEU A 25 1.74 -4.01 12.55
N GLN A 26 2.28 -5.09 13.13
CA GLN A 26 2.12 -5.41 14.56
C GLN A 26 2.73 -4.37 15.50
N VAL A 27 3.68 -3.55 15.02
CA VAL A 27 4.29 -2.46 15.81
C VAL A 27 3.30 -1.30 16.03
N TYR A 28 2.17 -1.29 15.31
CA TYR A 28 1.11 -0.27 15.41
C TYR A 28 -0.22 -0.88 15.93
N PRO A 29 -0.27 -1.44 17.15
CA PRO A 29 -1.40 -2.24 17.62
C PRO A 29 -2.72 -1.47 17.79
N ASN A 30 -2.67 -0.13 17.84
CA ASN A 30 -3.85 0.72 17.99
C ASN A 30 -4.31 1.35 16.66
N ALA A 31 -3.64 1.07 15.55
CA ALA A 31 -4.03 1.54 14.23
C ALA A 31 -4.90 0.46 13.56
N PRO A 32 -6.06 0.81 12.95
CA PRO A 32 -6.69 -0.06 11.98
C PRO A 32 -5.72 -0.27 10.80
N THR A 33 -5.30 -1.51 10.57
CA THR A 33 -4.32 -1.82 9.52
C THR A 33 -4.92 -2.69 8.43
N GLU A 34 -4.59 -2.37 7.18
CA GLU A 34 -4.88 -3.21 6.01
C GLU A 34 -3.60 -3.42 5.20
N MET A 35 -3.50 -4.57 4.52
CA MET A 35 -2.43 -4.86 3.58
C MET A 35 -3.03 -5.23 2.23
N THR A 36 -2.61 -4.55 1.17
CA THR A 36 -2.89 -4.91 -0.22
C THR A 36 -1.65 -5.49 -0.88
N VAL A 37 -1.84 -6.44 -1.80
CA VAL A 37 -0.76 -7.11 -2.51
C VAL A 37 -1.03 -6.99 -4.01
N HIS A 38 -0.05 -6.46 -4.75
CA HIS A 38 -0.14 -6.22 -6.17
C HIS A 38 1.07 -6.79 -6.92
N GLY A 39 0.87 -7.25 -8.14
CA GLY A 39 1.93 -7.65 -9.06
C GLY A 39 2.09 -6.69 -10.24
N PRO A 40 3.20 -6.80 -11.01
CA PRO A 40 3.44 -5.98 -12.19
C PRO A 40 2.29 -6.02 -13.23
N ALA A 41 1.62 -7.17 -13.35
CA ALA A 41 0.51 -7.37 -14.26
C ALA A 41 -0.71 -6.50 -13.94
N ASP A 42 -0.92 -6.12 -12.67
CA ASP A 42 -2.03 -5.27 -12.26
C ASP A 42 -1.93 -3.84 -12.81
N PHE A 43 -0.71 -3.43 -13.19
CA PHE A 43 -0.42 -2.09 -13.73
C PHE A 43 0.13 -2.14 -15.16
N GLY A 44 0.14 -3.32 -15.79
CA GLY A 44 0.65 -3.47 -17.16
C GLY A 44 2.16 -3.19 -17.32
N VAL A 45 2.93 -3.30 -16.24
CA VAL A 45 4.38 -3.06 -16.23
C VAL A 45 5.16 -4.37 -16.15
N LYS A 46 6.43 -4.37 -16.57
CA LYS A 46 7.29 -5.56 -16.50
C LYS A 46 7.81 -5.85 -15.09
N ARG A 47 8.02 -4.81 -14.29
CA ARG A 47 8.57 -4.89 -12.93
C ARG A 47 8.18 -3.64 -12.14
N ILE A 48 7.74 -3.83 -10.90
CA ILE A 48 7.64 -2.76 -9.91
C ILE A 48 8.93 -2.81 -9.09
N GLY A 49 9.13 -3.85 -8.30
CA GLY A 49 10.23 -3.93 -7.34
C GLY A 49 10.07 -2.92 -6.20
N HIS A 50 11.13 -2.69 -5.44
CA HIS A 50 11.07 -1.84 -4.24
C HIS A 50 10.76 -0.37 -4.55
N GLU A 51 11.35 0.14 -5.62
CA GLU A 51 11.32 1.56 -6.00
C GLU A 51 10.38 1.85 -7.17
N GLY A 52 9.80 0.81 -7.79
CA GLY A 52 9.07 0.93 -9.05
C GLY A 52 7.85 1.83 -8.98
N ALA A 53 7.18 1.87 -7.82
CA ALA A 53 6.03 2.73 -7.58
C ALA A 53 6.30 4.21 -7.89
N PHE A 54 7.55 4.67 -7.80
CA PHE A 54 7.93 6.06 -8.08
C PHE A 54 8.33 6.32 -9.55
N ARG A 55 8.26 5.30 -10.42
CA ARG A 55 8.59 5.45 -11.84
C ARG A 55 7.39 5.98 -12.62
N LYS A 56 7.68 6.68 -13.71
CA LYS A 56 6.68 7.06 -14.72
C LYS A 56 5.94 5.81 -15.22
N GLY A 57 4.62 5.89 -15.35
CA GLY A 57 3.75 4.77 -15.72
C GLY A 57 3.06 4.10 -14.53
N MET A 58 3.42 4.47 -13.30
CA MET A 58 2.76 3.98 -12.07
C MET A 58 1.69 4.95 -11.55
N GLU A 59 1.27 5.94 -12.33
CA GLU A 59 0.16 6.84 -11.98
C GLU A 59 -1.11 6.06 -11.56
N PRO A 60 -1.51 4.93 -12.20
CA PRO A 60 -2.69 4.17 -11.76
C PRO A 60 -2.59 3.59 -10.35
N LEU A 61 -1.38 3.30 -9.85
CA LEU A 61 -1.17 2.91 -8.44
C LEU A 61 -1.38 4.12 -7.53
N TRP A 62 -0.84 5.28 -7.90
CA TRP A 62 -0.98 6.51 -7.12
C TRP A 62 -2.40 7.02 -7.08
N ASP A 63 -3.18 6.85 -8.14
CA ASP A 63 -4.61 7.14 -8.15
C ASP A 63 -5.33 6.31 -7.08
N GLN A 64 -5.05 5.01 -6.97
CA GLN A 64 -5.63 4.16 -5.92
C GLN A 64 -5.18 4.54 -4.50
N ILE A 65 -3.91 4.92 -4.32
CA ILE A 65 -3.39 5.41 -3.04
C ILE A 65 -4.08 6.72 -2.65
N PHE A 66 -4.25 7.62 -3.63
CA PHE A 66 -4.91 8.90 -3.42
C PHE A 66 -6.38 8.73 -3.07
N ASP A 67 -7.10 7.88 -3.81
CA ASP A 67 -8.50 7.55 -3.54
C ASP A 67 -8.67 7.04 -2.11
N TRP A 68 -7.81 6.12 -1.66
CA TRP A 68 -7.80 5.67 -0.26
C TRP A 68 -7.50 6.78 0.74
N LEU A 69 -6.56 7.67 0.41
CA LEU A 69 -6.15 8.75 1.30
C LEU A 69 -7.25 9.80 1.49
N VAL A 70 -8.05 10.06 0.46
CA VAL A 70 -9.15 11.03 0.48
C VAL A 70 -10.50 10.42 0.83
N GLU A 71 -10.62 9.09 0.82
CA GLU A 71 -11.79 8.39 1.33
C GLU A 71 -12.03 8.83 2.79
N PRO A 72 -13.23 9.37 3.12
CA PRO A 72 -13.53 9.71 4.49
C PRO A 72 -13.51 8.43 5.32
N GLY A 73 -12.50 8.31 6.19
CA GLY A 73 -12.47 7.26 7.19
C GLY A 73 -13.78 7.26 8.01
N PRO A 74 -14.13 6.15 8.68
CA PRO A 74 -15.40 5.99 9.40
C PRO A 74 -15.63 6.95 10.60
N GLY A 75 -14.95 8.09 10.68
CA GLY A 75 -15.12 9.14 11.70
C GLY A 75 -15.23 10.58 11.19
N THR A 76 -15.26 10.84 9.87
CA THR A 76 -15.18 12.23 9.33
C THR A 76 -16.54 12.94 9.19
N HIS A 77 -17.62 12.37 9.73
CA HIS A 77 -18.89 13.07 9.92
C HIS A 77 -19.12 13.38 11.40
N ARG A 78 -18.58 14.50 11.89
CA ARG A 78 -19.06 15.20 13.09
C ARG A 78 -18.99 16.70 12.88
#